data_AF-A0A3M1EHV5-F1
#
_entry.id   AF-A0A3M1EHV5-F1
#
_cell.length_a   1.000
_cell.length_b   1.000
_cell.length_c   1.000
_cell.angle_alpha   90.00
_cell.angle_beta   90.00
_cell.angle_gamma   90.00
#
_symmetry.space_group_name_H-M   'P 1'
#
loop_
_entity.id
_entity.type
_entity.pdbx_description
1 polymer ?
#
loop_
_entity_poly.entity_id
_entity_poly.type
_entity_poly.pdbx_seq_one_letter_code
_entity_poly.pdbx_strand_id
1 'polypeptide(L)'
;RNLLSSVSKRTLRVTSRLSTGQGGAEALPFTLRVISIESEPSAVAAVLPFDPKEALKNAVVLGRLHPTTGKSEILAVEGVKHPMLQEIGLADANAFIPEFPARPLKVGDTFENSTTREIPIERLGPMAQLPAGSKATVTRTTTYRLEAIEGNQASFEVKRRMTIRSEGKELSGKGEGTGSARFDLARGIFSDVSQANRLELTLTRPGSPPQRIAIDAATASRIEQE
;
A
#
# COMPACT_ATOMS: atom_id res chain seq x y z
N ARG A 1 -31.19 -20.90 -10.79
CA ARG A 1 -29.85 -20.95 -11.44
C ARG A 1 -28.85 -20.33 -10.47
N ASN A 2 -28.07 -21.17 -9.79
CA ASN A 2 -27.09 -20.74 -8.79
C ASN A 2 -25.88 -20.11 -9.49
N LEU A 3 -25.65 -18.82 -9.26
CA LEU A 3 -24.46 -18.10 -9.73
C LEU A 3 -23.29 -18.49 -8.82
N LEU A 4 -22.43 -19.38 -9.30
CA LEU A 4 -21.15 -19.69 -8.67
C LEU A 4 -20.25 -18.45 -8.75
N SER A 5 -20.25 -17.61 -7.72
CA SER A 5 -19.19 -16.62 -7.52
C SER A 5 -17.96 -17.34 -6.98
N SER A 6 -16.97 -17.62 -7.82
CA SER A 6 -15.68 -18.14 -7.35
C SER A 6 -14.91 -17.00 -6.67
N VAL A 7 -14.81 -17.04 -5.34
CA VAL A 7 -13.94 -16.14 -4.59
C VAL A 7 -12.54 -16.76 -4.60
N SER A 8 -11.60 -16.15 -5.34
CA SER A 8 -10.17 -16.43 -5.17
C SER A 8 -9.70 -15.73 -3.90
N LYS A 9 -8.92 -16.41 -3.04
CA LYS A 9 -8.30 -15.84 -1.84
C LYS A 9 -6.79 -16.08 -1.94
N ARG A 10 -5.99 -15.02 -2.04
CA ARG A 10 -4.52 -15.09 -1.90
C ARG A 10 -4.14 -14.38 -0.62
N THR A 11 -3.26 -14.96 0.20
CA THR A 11 -2.59 -14.25 1.30
C THR A 11 -1.20 -13.84 0.82
N LEU A 12 -0.85 -12.56 0.86
CA LEU A 12 0.50 -12.05 0.56
C LEU A 12 1.13 -11.47 1.83
N ARG A 13 2.31 -11.92 2.28
CA ARG A 13 3.04 -11.32 3.38
C ARG A 13 4.29 -10.63 2.86
N VAL A 14 4.32 -9.29 2.83
CA VAL A 14 5.48 -8.53 2.37
C VAL A 14 6.30 -8.06 3.58
N THR A 15 7.54 -8.50 3.71
CA THR A 15 8.50 -7.93 4.67
C THR A 15 9.35 -6.90 3.98
N SER A 16 9.52 -5.69 4.52
CA SER A 16 10.42 -4.68 3.96
C SER A 16 11.36 -4.05 5.00
N ARG A 17 12.52 -3.60 4.54
CA ARG A 17 13.50 -2.83 5.33
C ARG A 17 13.55 -1.41 4.81
N LEU A 18 13.32 -0.44 5.67
CA LEU A 18 13.60 0.95 5.36
C LEU A 18 14.94 1.35 5.97
N SER A 19 15.76 2.04 5.20
CA SER A 19 17.06 2.57 5.63
C SER A 19 17.12 4.04 5.30
N THR A 20 17.68 4.85 6.19
CA THR A 20 17.86 6.29 6.00
C THR A 20 19.35 6.62 5.94
N GLY A 21 19.78 7.42 4.97
CA GLY A 21 21.16 7.91 4.92
C GLY A 21 21.37 9.17 5.77
N GLN A 22 22.63 9.61 5.92
CA GLN A 22 22.91 10.97 6.40
C GLN A 22 22.41 11.98 5.37
N GLY A 23 21.50 12.86 5.79
CA GLY A 23 20.95 13.94 4.97
C GLY A 23 21.32 15.31 5.51
N GLY A 24 21.36 16.31 4.64
CA GLY A 24 21.47 17.71 5.05
C GLY A 24 20.19 18.22 5.74
N ALA A 25 20.21 19.48 6.20
CA ALA A 25 19.13 20.08 7.00
C ALA A 25 17.73 20.05 6.34
N GLU A 26 17.62 19.84 5.03
CA GLU A 26 16.36 19.94 4.29
C GLU A 26 15.64 18.61 4.03
N ALA A 27 16.37 17.50 3.89
CA ALA A 27 15.77 16.20 3.58
C ALA A 27 16.69 15.01 3.93
N LEU A 28 16.08 13.96 4.48
CA LEU A 28 16.71 12.67 4.77
C LEU A 28 16.44 11.69 3.61
N PRO A 29 17.47 11.21 2.90
CA PRO A 29 17.26 10.19 1.89
C PRO A 29 16.84 8.88 2.55
N PHE A 30 15.91 8.16 1.93
CA PHE A 30 15.50 6.84 2.38
C PHE A 30 15.48 5.81 1.26
N THR A 31 15.63 4.55 1.64
CA THR A 31 15.55 3.37 0.78
C THR A 31 14.65 2.34 1.44
N LEU A 32 13.51 2.00 0.82
CA LEU A 32 12.64 0.91 1.24
C LEU A 32 12.89 -0.31 0.34
N ARG A 33 13.43 -1.38 0.89
CA ARG A 33 13.72 -2.63 0.18
C ARG A 33 12.76 -3.72 0.62
N VAL A 34 12.13 -4.41 -0.32
CA VAL A 34 11.40 -5.65 0.01
C VAL A 34 12.41 -6.75 0.37
N ILE A 35 12.28 -7.33 1.56
CA ILE A 35 13.12 -8.40 2.10
C ILE A 35 12.55 -9.77 1.75
N SER A 36 11.25 -9.96 1.97
CA SER A 36 10.61 -11.26 1.72
C SER A 36 9.17 -11.07 1.30
N ILE A 37 8.68 -12.02 0.50
CA ILE A 37 7.26 -12.14 0.18
C ILE A 37 6.88 -13.59 0.40
N GLU A 38 5.99 -13.82 1.36
CA GLU A 38 5.32 -15.10 1.54
C GLU A 38 3.99 -15.02 0.82
N SER A 39 3.61 -16.07 0.09
CA SER A 39 2.30 -16.10 -0.55
C SER A 39 1.67 -17.47 -0.38
N GLU A 40 0.45 -17.52 0.14
CA GLU A 40 -0.32 -18.76 0.12
C GLU A 40 -0.89 -18.98 -1.29
N PRO A 41 -0.77 -20.19 -1.87
CA PRO A 41 -1.38 -20.50 -3.15
C PRO A 41 -2.90 -20.33 -3.05
N SER A 42 -3.48 -19.54 -3.95
CA SER A 42 -4.93 -19.51 -4.16
C SER A 42 -5.36 -20.67 -5.06
N ALA A 43 -6.51 -21.29 -4.73
CA ALA A 43 -7.18 -22.30 -5.55
C ALA A 43 -7.55 -21.81 -6.97
N VAL A 44 -7.46 -20.50 -7.24
CA VAL A 44 -7.61 -19.93 -8.58
C VAL A 44 -6.39 -19.06 -8.88
N ALA A 45 -5.29 -19.70 -9.27
CA ALA A 45 -4.04 -19.05 -9.68
C ALA A 45 -4.16 -18.17 -10.95
N ALA A 46 -5.32 -18.15 -11.60
CA ALA A 46 -5.54 -17.56 -12.92
C ALA A 46 -5.94 -16.07 -12.94
N VAL A 47 -6.03 -15.41 -11.79
CA VAL A 47 -6.58 -14.04 -11.74
C VAL A 47 -5.51 -12.97 -11.95
N LEU A 48 -4.38 -13.03 -11.25
CA LEU A 48 -3.27 -12.13 -11.55
C LEU A 48 -2.40 -12.75 -12.65
N PRO A 49 -2.09 -12.03 -13.73
CA PRO A 49 -1.29 -12.56 -14.84
C PRO A 49 0.20 -12.70 -14.48
N PHE A 50 0.56 -12.52 -13.20
CA PHE A 50 1.92 -12.56 -12.70
C PHE A 50 1.95 -13.13 -11.27
N ASP A 51 3.13 -13.62 -10.87
CA ASP A 51 3.44 -14.00 -9.49
C ASP A 51 3.92 -12.75 -8.72
N PRO A 52 3.19 -12.29 -7.69
CA PRO A 52 3.59 -11.14 -6.87
C PRO A 52 4.96 -11.32 -6.21
N LYS A 53 5.33 -12.55 -5.84
CA LYS A 53 6.63 -12.83 -5.21
C LYS A 53 7.76 -12.53 -6.19
N GLU A 54 7.65 -13.01 -7.42
CA GLU A 54 8.65 -12.76 -8.47
C GLU A 54 8.62 -11.31 -8.97
N ALA A 55 7.44 -10.66 -8.98
CA ALA A 55 7.31 -9.30 -9.45
C ALA A 55 7.93 -8.25 -8.50
N LEU A 56 8.09 -8.58 -7.21
CA LEU A 56 8.56 -7.67 -6.16
C LEU A 56 9.84 -8.14 -5.45
N LYS A 57 10.42 -9.29 -5.82
CA LYS A 57 11.57 -9.95 -5.16
C LYS A 57 12.79 -9.06 -4.94
N ASN A 58 12.94 -7.98 -5.71
CA ASN A 58 14.03 -7.01 -5.59
C ASN A 58 13.51 -5.57 -5.59
N ALA A 59 12.24 -5.36 -5.24
CA ALA A 59 11.65 -4.03 -5.26
C ALA A 59 12.38 -3.12 -4.26
N VAL A 60 12.84 -1.98 -4.76
CA VAL A 60 13.47 -0.92 -3.98
C VAL A 60 12.76 0.39 -4.29
N VAL A 61 12.29 1.08 -3.26
CA VAL A 61 11.78 2.44 -3.36
C VAL A 61 12.82 3.38 -2.80
N LEU A 62 13.23 4.36 -3.61
CA LEU A 62 14.13 5.43 -3.23
C LEU A 62 13.32 6.70 -3.03
N GLY A 63 13.59 7.43 -1.95
CA GLY A 63 12.88 8.66 -1.67
C GLY A 63 13.63 9.61 -0.76
N ARG A 64 12.97 10.71 -0.44
CA ARG A 64 13.40 11.72 0.52
C ARG A 64 12.29 11.96 1.52
N LEU A 65 12.67 12.16 2.77
CA LEU A 65 11.78 12.58 3.84
C LEU A 65 12.16 13.99 4.28
N HIS A 66 11.18 14.89 4.32
CA HIS A 66 11.35 16.24 4.83
C HIS A 66 10.98 16.27 6.32
N PRO A 67 11.95 16.25 7.25
CA PRO A 67 11.69 16.08 8.68
C PRO A 67 10.84 17.22 9.28
N THR A 68 10.93 18.41 8.71
CA THR A 68 10.18 19.60 9.16
C THR A 68 8.70 19.56 8.77
N THR A 69 8.36 18.95 7.64
CA THR A 69 6.98 18.88 7.14
C THR A 69 6.36 17.50 7.31
N GLY A 70 7.17 16.48 7.60
CA GLY A 70 6.77 15.08 7.58
C GLY A 70 6.47 14.56 6.17
N LYS A 71 6.69 15.34 5.11
CA LYS A 71 6.38 14.94 3.73
C LYS A 71 7.44 14.02 3.17
N SER A 72 7.01 13.01 2.42
CA SER A 72 7.90 12.16 1.65
C SER A 72 7.80 12.44 0.16
N GLU A 73 8.93 12.43 -0.53
CA GLU A 73 9.04 12.44 -1.98
C GLU A 73 9.58 11.10 -2.45
N ILE A 74 8.87 10.41 -3.36
CA ILE A 74 9.37 9.20 -4.00
C ILE A 74 10.16 9.60 -5.24
N LEU A 75 11.44 9.27 -5.26
CA LEU A 75 12.34 9.59 -6.37
C LEU A 75 12.35 8.49 -7.42
N ALA A 76 12.36 7.23 -6.99
CA ALA A 76 12.42 6.08 -7.89
C ALA A 76 11.81 4.83 -7.27
N VAL A 77 11.34 3.92 -8.14
CA VAL A 77 11.01 2.54 -7.78
C VAL A 77 11.70 1.63 -8.78
N GLU A 78 12.61 0.81 -8.24
CA GLU A 78 13.47 -0.10 -8.99
C GLU A 78 13.12 -1.56 -8.67
N GLY A 79 13.53 -2.48 -9.55
CA GLY A 79 13.42 -3.92 -9.30
C GLY A 79 12.00 -4.50 -9.30
N VAL A 80 10.98 -3.68 -9.59
CA VAL A 80 9.60 -4.13 -9.80
C VAL A 80 9.42 -4.57 -11.26
N LYS A 81 9.14 -5.85 -11.48
CA LYS A 81 9.04 -6.44 -12.83
C LYS A 81 7.66 -6.31 -13.48
N HIS A 82 6.69 -5.71 -12.79
CA HIS A 82 5.32 -5.58 -13.29
C HIS A 82 4.81 -4.12 -13.18
N PRO A 83 4.40 -3.48 -14.30
CA PRO A 83 3.97 -2.08 -14.32
C PRO A 83 2.89 -1.74 -13.31
N MET A 84 1.89 -2.62 -13.13
CA MET A 84 0.84 -2.46 -12.13
C MET A 84 1.38 -2.32 -10.70
N LEU A 85 2.38 -3.14 -10.35
CA LEU A 85 2.96 -3.11 -9.01
C LEU A 85 3.93 -1.96 -8.83
N GLN A 86 4.48 -1.41 -9.91
CA GLN A 86 5.30 -0.22 -9.86
C GLN A 86 4.43 0.99 -9.50
N GLU A 87 3.27 1.14 -10.16
CA GLU A 87 2.30 2.20 -9.86
C GLU A 87 1.68 2.06 -8.45
N ILE A 88 1.25 0.86 -8.09
CA ILE A 88 0.69 0.60 -6.76
C ILE A 88 1.79 0.74 -5.70
N GLY A 89 3.01 0.30 -5.97
CA GLY A 89 4.17 0.44 -5.08
C GLY A 89 4.55 1.89 -4.84
N LEU A 90 4.50 2.76 -5.87
CA LEU A 90 4.67 4.21 -5.73
C LEU A 90 3.54 4.87 -4.93
N ALA A 91 2.30 4.40 -5.08
CA ALA A 91 1.17 4.87 -4.29
C ALA A 91 1.26 4.41 -2.83
N ASP A 92 1.71 3.18 -2.59
CA ASP A 92 1.91 2.58 -1.28
C ASP A 92 3.06 3.25 -0.53
N ALA A 93 4.17 3.50 -1.22
CA ALA A 93 5.35 4.19 -0.71
C ALA A 93 5.00 5.54 -0.07
N ASN A 94 4.16 6.34 -0.73
CA ASN A 94 3.69 7.63 -0.20
C ASN A 94 2.71 7.48 0.98
N ALA A 95 2.08 6.31 1.15
CA ALA A 95 1.18 6.04 2.26
C ALA A 95 1.89 5.57 3.54
N PHE A 96 3.20 5.26 3.49
CA PHE A 96 3.99 4.86 4.66
C PHE A 96 4.41 6.03 5.55
N ILE A 97 4.36 7.27 5.04
CA ILE A 97 4.73 8.47 5.78
C ILE A 97 3.53 9.41 5.80
N PRO A 98 2.69 9.36 6.85
CA PRO A 98 1.52 10.19 6.93
C PRO A 98 1.87 11.63 7.30
N GLU A 99 1.08 12.57 6.77
CA GLU A 99 1.12 13.96 7.24
C GLU A 99 0.56 14.01 8.66
N PHE A 100 1.41 14.39 9.62
CA PHE A 100 0.98 14.58 11.00
C PHE A 100 0.16 15.87 11.14
N PRO A 101 -0.86 15.88 12.01
CA PRO A 101 -1.59 17.11 12.28
C PRO A 101 -0.65 18.16 12.91
N ALA A 102 -0.86 19.44 12.58
CA ALA A 102 -0.04 20.53 13.11
C ALA A 102 -0.17 20.72 14.64
N ARG A 103 -1.22 20.15 15.24
CA ARG A 103 -1.40 20.16 16.70
C ARG A 103 -0.69 18.96 17.35
N PRO A 104 -0.12 19.12 18.56
CA PRO A 104 0.36 17.98 19.34
C PRO A 104 -0.74 16.93 19.54
N LEU A 105 -0.38 15.66 19.34
CA LEU A 105 -1.26 14.52 19.59
C LEU A 105 -1.22 14.13 21.06
N LYS A 106 -2.37 13.71 21.60
CA LYS A 106 -2.49 13.06 22.90
C LYS A 106 -2.80 11.58 22.72
N VAL A 107 -2.44 10.75 23.71
CA VAL A 107 -2.85 9.35 23.72
C VAL A 107 -4.37 9.26 23.61
N GLY A 108 -4.85 8.41 22.70
CA GLY A 108 -6.25 8.27 22.32
C GLY A 108 -6.65 9.08 21.09
N ASP A 109 -5.90 10.12 20.71
CA ASP A 109 -6.19 10.92 19.52
C ASP A 109 -6.07 10.09 18.24
N THR A 110 -6.89 10.45 17.26
CA THR A 110 -6.84 9.91 15.91
C THR A 110 -6.54 10.99 14.88
N PHE A 111 -5.82 10.63 13.82
CA PHE A 111 -5.72 11.44 12.61
C PHE A 111 -5.79 10.55 11.37
N GLU A 112 -6.18 11.14 10.25
CA GLU A 112 -6.34 10.44 8.98
C GLU A 112 -5.39 11.00 7.93
N ASN A 113 -4.79 10.10 7.15
CA ASN A 113 -4.11 10.43 5.92
C ASN A 113 -4.91 9.83 4.75
N SER A 114 -5.37 10.67 3.83
CA SER A 114 -6.13 10.23 2.67
C SER A 114 -5.45 10.64 1.37
N THR A 115 -5.21 9.68 0.50
CA THR A 115 -4.61 9.88 -0.82
C THR A 115 -5.56 9.39 -1.90
N THR A 116 -5.81 10.22 -2.91
CA THR A 116 -6.56 9.83 -4.11
C THR A 116 -5.64 9.93 -5.32
N ARG A 117 -5.65 8.90 -6.18
CA ARG A 117 -4.88 8.87 -7.42
C ARG A 117 -5.69 8.27 -8.55
N GLU A 118 -5.42 8.72 -9.77
CA GLU A 118 -5.90 8.08 -10.98
C GLU A 118 -4.80 7.14 -11.50
N ILE A 119 -5.19 5.90 -11.81
CA ILE A 119 -4.32 4.90 -12.42
C ILE A 119 -4.94 4.51 -13.76
N PRO A 120 -4.17 4.56 -14.87
CA PRO A 120 -4.64 4.06 -16.15
C PRO A 120 -4.94 2.56 -16.06
N ILE A 121 -6.12 2.13 -16.49
CA ILE A 121 -6.58 0.75 -16.32
C ILE A 121 -5.76 -0.22 -17.20
N GLU A 122 -5.27 0.25 -18.34
CA GLU A 122 -4.36 -0.51 -19.20
C GLU A 122 -3.06 -0.94 -18.47
N ARG A 123 -2.65 -0.21 -17.42
CA ARG A 123 -1.50 -0.58 -16.59
C ARG A 123 -1.80 -1.70 -15.59
N LEU A 124 -3.07 -2.08 -15.41
CA LEU A 124 -3.48 -3.21 -14.56
C LEU A 124 -3.28 -4.58 -15.25
N GLY A 125 -2.69 -4.59 -16.46
CA GLY A 125 -2.30 -5.79 -17.20
C GLY A 125 -3.41 -6.34 -18.10
N PRO A 126 -3.21 -7.53 -18.71
CA PRO A 126 -4.13 -8.14 -19.68
C PRO A 126 -5.52 -8.48 -19.13
N MET A 127 -5.78 -8.25 -17.83
CA MET A 127 -7.11 -8.35 -17.24
C MET A 127 -8.10 -7.31 -17.80
N ALA A 128 -7.59 -6.20 -18.34
CA ALA A 128 -8.42 -5.16 -18.90
C ALA A 128 -8.43 -5.27 -20.44
N GLN A 129 -9.31 -6.12 -20.99
CA GLN A 129 -9.84 -5.88 -22.34
C GLN A 129 -10.81 -4.67 -22.33
N LEU A 130 -10.46 -3.65 -21.57
CA LEU A 130 -11.25 -2.45 -21.36
C LEU A 130 -10.79 -1.40 -22.38
N PRO A 131 -11.65 -0.43 -22.71
CA PRO A 131 -11.33 0.59 -23.68
C PRO A 131 -10.01 1.29 -23.35
N ALA A 132 -9.19 1.55 -24.38
CA ALA A 132 -7.96 2.30 -24.22
C ALA A 132 -8.26 3.69 -23.63
N GLY A 133 -7.47 4.11 -22.64
CA GLY A 133 -7.63 5.39 -21.97
C GLY A 133 -8.59 5.39 -20.77
N SER A 134 -9.20 4.25 -20.43
CA SER A 134 -10.00 4.15 -19.20
C SER A 134 -9.14 4.34 -17.96
N LYS A 135 -9.63 5.12 -16.99
CA LYS A 135 -8.95 5.37 -15.72
C LYS A 135 -9.70 4.79 -14.53
N ALA A 136 -8.95 4.36 -13.51
CA ALA A 136 -9.46 4.01 -12.21
C ALA A 136 -8.98 5.01 -11.16
N THR A 137 -9.92 5.57 -10.40
CA THR A 137 -9.63 6.34 -9.20
C THR A 137 -9.44 5.38 -8.03
N VAL A 138 -8.28 5.46 -7.39
CA VAL A 138 -7.95 4.76 -6.15
C VAL A 138 -7.90 5.77 -5.02
N THR A 139 -8.83 5.68 -4.09
CA THR A 139 -8.81 6.47 -2.84
C THR A 139 -8.44 5.56 -1.70
N ARG A 140 -7.45 5.97 -0.92
CA ARG A 140 -6.98 5.28 0.28
C ARG A 140 -7.01 6.22 1.45
N THR A 141 -7.58 5.77 2.55
CA THR A 141 -7.61 6.48 3.82
C THR A 141 -6.97 5.59 4.88
N THR A 142 -5.95 6.10 5.57
CA THR A 142 -5.30 5.42 6.69
C THR A 142 -5.52 6.25 7.94
N THR A 143 -6.22 5.69 8.92
CA THR A 143 -6.47 6.27 10.23
C THR A 143 -5.41 5.74 11.20
N TYR A 144 -4.71 6.64 11.87
CA TYR A 144 -3.75 6.35 12.92
C TYR A 144 -4.34 6.78 14.25
N ARG A 145 -4.30 5.90 15.25
CA ARG A 145 -4.71 6.21 16.62
C ARG A 145 -3.50 6.06 17.52
N LEU A 146 -3.12 7.12 18.23
CA LEU A 146 -2.02 7.07 19.18
C LEU A 146 -2.42 6.27 20.41
N GLU A 147 -1.79 5.12 20.64
CA GLU A 147 -2.09 4.22 21.76
C GLU A 147 -1.21 4.48 22.98
N ALA A 148 0.07 4.76 22.76
CA ALA A 148 1.04 4.98 23.84
C ALA A 148 2.19 5.87 23.38
N ILE A 149 2.78 6.60 24.33
CA ILE A 149 4.08 7.26 24.18
C ILE A 149 4.97 6.75 25.32
N GLU A 150 6.05 6.05 24.98
CA GLU A 150 6.97 5.46 25.93
C GLU A 150 8.41 5.76 25.51
N GLY A 151 9.14 6.47 26.38
CA GLY A 151 10.49 6.94 26.07
C GLY A 151 10.51 7.81 24.81
N ASN A 152 11.27 7.37 23.80
CA ASN A 152 11.41 8.07 22.52
C ASN A 152 10.54 7.47 21.40
N GLN A 153 9.50 6.71 21.75
CA GLN A 153 8.63 6.04 20.78
C GLN A 153 7.15 6.34 21.02
N ALA A 154 6.41 6.51 19.94
CA ALA A 154 4.95 6.57 19.93
C ALA A 154 4.40 5.36 19.18
N SER A 155 3.45 4.64 19.79
CA SER A 155 2.80 3.47 19.20
C SER A 155 1.41 3.82 18.69
N PHE A 156 1.07 3.34 17.49
CA PHE A 156 -0.19 3.63 16.82
C PHE A 156 -0.92 2.35 16.42
N GLU A 157 -2.23 2.31 16.67
CA GLU A 157 -3.16 1.43 15.96
C GLU A 157 -3.38 2.04 14.56
N VAL A 158 -3.34 1.20 13.53
CA VAL A 158 -3.51 1.62 12.14
C VAL A 158 -4.72 0.94 11.52
N LYS A 159 -5.64 1.72 10.95
CA LYS A 159 -6.75 1.22 10.14
C LYS A 159 -6.66 1.79 8.74
N ARG A 160 -6.87 0.96 7.73
CA ARG A 160 -6.84 1.36 6.33
C ARG A 160 -8.17 1.06 5.69
N ARG A 161 -8.62 1.97 4.84
CA ARG A 161 -9.73 1.79 3.90
C ARG A 161 -9.24 2.17 2.51
N MET A 162 -9.65 1.39 1.52
CA MET A 162 -9.34 1.62 0.12
C MET A 162 -10.61 1.49 -0.70
N THR A 163 -10.74 2.33 -1.71
CA THR A 163 -11.82 2.24 -2.70
C THR A 163 -11.21 2.42 -4.08
N ILE A 164 -11.68 1.61 -5.03
CA ILE A 164 -11.27 1.63 -6.42
C ILE A 164 -12.55 1.81 -7.23
N ARG A 165 -12.56 2.77 -8.16
CA ARG A 165 -13.69 3.03 -9.06
C ARG A 165 -13.17 3.41 -10.43
N SER A 166 -13.63 2.75 -11.49
CA SER A 166 -13.47 3.25 -12.85
C SER A 166 -14.68 4.07 -13.29
N GLU A 167 -14.45 5.03 -14.18
CA GLU A 167 -15.49 5.89 -14.77
C GLU A 167 -16.59 5.07 -15.46
N GLY A 168 -16.24 3.94 -16.09
CA GLY A 168 -17.15 3.02 -16.76
C GLY A 168 -17.81 1.96 -15.88
N LYS A 169 -17.54 1.92 -14.56
CA LYS A 169 -17.97 0.84 -13.62
C LYS A 169 -17.47 -0.57 -13.98
N GLU A 170 -16.57 -0.65 -14.94
CA GLU A 170 -15.91 -1.88 -15.39
C GLU A 170 -15.03 -2.45 -14.28
N LEU A 171 -14.48 -1.59 -13.43
CA LEU A 171 -13.69 -1.96 -12.27
C LEU A 171 -14.23 -1.22 -11.05
N SER A 172 -14.54 -1.97 -10.01
CA SER A 172 -14.76 -1.40 -8.69
C SER A 172 -14.08 -2.26 -7.64
N GLY A 173 -13.75 -1.68 -6.50
CA GLY A 173 -13.16 -2.44 -5.42
C GLY A 173 -13.22 -1.70 -4.10
N LYS A 174 -13.13 -2.48 -3.04
CA LYS A 174 -13.01 -2.00 -1.67
C LYS A 174 -11.91 -2.79 -0.99
N GLY A 175 -11.10 -2.10 -0.20
CA GLY A 175 -10.16 -2.75 0.68
C GLY A 175 -10.26 -2.20 2.09
N GLU A 176 -9.90 -3.03 3.05
CA GLU A 176 -9.78 -2.68 4.45
C GLU A 176 -8.47 -3.25 4.99
N GLY A 177 -7.94 -2.65 6.03
CA GLY A 177 -6.77 -3.17 6.70
C GLY A 177 -6.67 -2.72 8.13
N THR A 178 -5.98 -3.51 8.94
CA THR A 178 -5.68 -3.23 10.34
C THR A 178 -4.22 -3.51 10.62
N GLY A 179 -3.64 -2.83 11.59
CA GLY A 179 -2.21 -2.91 11.82
C GLY A 179 -1.75 -2.09 13.00
N SER A 180 -0.44 -2.01 13.14
CA SER A 180 0.26 -1.23 14.15
C SER A 180 1.42 -0.50 13.51
N ALA A 181 1.78 0.65 14.05
CA ALA A 181 2.98 1.36 13.66
C ALA A 181 3.70 1.93 14.89
N ARG A 182 5.03 2.01 14.83
CA ARG A 182 5.85 2.69 15.84
C ARG A 182 6.55 3.87 15.19
N PHE A 183 6.51 5.00 15.86
CA PHE A 183 7.14 6.24 15.44
C PHE A 183 8.27 6.60 16.42
N ASP A 184 9.45 6.87 15.89
CA ASP A 184 10.60 7.35 16.64
C ASP A 184 10.54 8.88 16.73
N LEU A 185 10.36 9.40 17.94
CA LEU A 185 10.13 10.83 18.18
C LEU A 185 11.38 11.68 17.92
N ALA A 186 12.57 11.19 18.30
CA ALA A 186 13.84 11.90 18.04
C ALA A 186 14.13 12.01 16.55
N ARG A 187 13.69 11.03 15.76
CA ARG A 187 13.99 10.96 14.32
C ARG A 187 12.86 11.50 13.45
N GLY A 188 11.64 11.54 13.97
CA GLY A 188 10.46 11.95 13.21
C GLY A 188 10.05 10.93 12.14
N ILE A 189 10.23 9.63 12.36
CA ILE A 189 9.96 8.57 11.37
C ILE A 189 9.23 7.35 11.95
N PHE A 190 8.45 6.62 11.13
CA PHE A 190 7.86 5.34 11.53
C PHE A 190 8.87 4.20 11.51
N SER A 191 9.43 3.82 12.66
CA SER A 191 10.43 2.76 12.81
C SER A 191 9.92 1.34 12.55
N ASP A 192 8.62 1.10 12.68
CA ASP A 192 7.98 -0.19 12.42
C ASP A 192 6.55 0.05 11.90
N VAL A 193 6.12 -0.67 10.86
CA VAL A 193 4.75 -0.65 10.35
C VAL A 193 4.35 -2.07 9.97
N SER A 194 3.33 -2.60 10.65
CA SER A 194 2.72 -3.89 10.35
C SER A 194 1.24 -3.69 10.00
N GLN A 195 0.77 -4.30 8.91
CA GLN A 195 -0.61 -4.19 8.45
C GLN A 195 -1.07 -5.51 7.84
N ALA A 196 -2.29 -5.92 8.14
CA ALA A 196 -3.04 -6.92 7.40
C ALA A 196 -4.15 -6.22 6.62
N ASN A 197 -4.17 -6.42 5.31
CA ASN A 197 -5.11 -5.82 4.38
C ASN A 197 -5.94 -6.90 3.69
N ARG A 198 -7.16 -6.56 3.32
CA ARG A 198 -8.06 -7.33 2.48
C ARG A 198 -8.57 -6.42 1.38
N LEU A 199 -8.56 -6.88 0.14
CA LEU A 199 -9.00 -6.16 -1.04
C LEU A 199 -9.98 -7.04 -1.82
N GLU A 200 -11.16 -6.50 -2.06
CA GLU A 200 -12.19 -7.09 -2.91
C GLU A 200 -12.32 -6.25 -4.17
N LEU A 201 -12.10 -6.88 -5.33
CA LEU A 201 -12.29 -6.29 -6.65
C LEU A 201 -13.48 -6.93 -7.33
N THR A 202 -14.24 -6.13 -8.06
CA THR A 202 -15.29 -6.57 -8.98
C THR A 202 -14.96 -6.05 -10.36
N LEU A 203 -14.79 -6.97 -11.30
CA LEU A 203 -14.57 -6.70 -12.72
C LEU A 203 -15.86 -7.01 -13.48
N THR A 204 -16.37 -6.03 -14.21
CA THR A 204 -17.53 -6.16 -15.08
C THR A 204 -17.07 -6.00 -16.53
N ARG A 205 -17.25 -7.05 -17.34
CA ARG A 205 -16.94 -7.02 -18.77
C ARG A 205 -18.24 -6.95 -19.58
N PRO A 206 -18.28 -6.21 -20.71
CA PRO A 206 -19.42 -6.25 -21.61
C PRO A 206 -19.76 -7.70 -22.00
N GLY A 207 -21.03 -8.08 -21.86
CA GLY A 207 -21.52 -9.41 -22.22
C GLY A 207 -21.10 -10.56 -21.29
N SER A 208 -20.45 -10.30 -20.16
CA SER A 208 -20.07 -11.33 -19.17
C SER A 208 -20.61 -11.00 -17.77
N PRO A 209 -20.91 -12.02 -16.95
CA PRO A 209 -21.29 -11.79 -15.56
C PRO A 209 -20.14 -11.15 -14.76
N PRO A 210 -20.42 -10.32 -13.74
CA PRO A 210 -19.40 -9.73 -12.89
C PRO A 210 -18.52 -10.80 -12.22
N GLN A 211 -17.21 -10.59 -12.26
CA GLN A 211 -16.23 -11.44 -11.59
C GLN A 211 -15.77 -10.77 -10.30
N ARG A 212 -15.81 -11.50 -9.18
CA ARG A 212 -15.34 -11.03 -7.88
C ARG A 212 -14.00 -11.67 -7.55
N ILE A 213 -13.07 -10.88 -7.05
CA ILE A 213 -11.71 -11.28 -6.72
C ILE A 213 -11.44 -10.78 -5.31
N ALA A 214 -11.03 -11.65 -4.39
CA ALA A 214 -10.56 -11.26 -3.06
C ALA A 214 -9.05 -11.47 -2.94
N ILE A 215 -8.36 -10.54 -2.28
CA ILE A 215 -6.91 -10.56 -2.10
C ILE A 215 -6.66 -10.15 -0.65
N ASP A 216 -6.13 -11.06 0.15
CA ASP A 216 -5.63 -10.77 1.49
C ASP A 216 -4.11 -10.53 1.43
N ALA A 217 -3.62 -9.54 2.13
CA ALA A 217 -2.22 -9.17 2.13
C ALA A 217 -1.77 -8.62 3.50
N ALA A 218 -0.93 -9.36 4.20
CA ALA A 218 -0.12 -8.83 5.28
C ALA A 218 1.14 -8.12 4.75
N THR A 219 1.56 -7.06 5.41
CA THR A 219 2.81 -6.35 5.14
C THR A 219 3.42 -5.98 6.49
N ALA A 220 4.66 -6.34 6.72
CA ALA A 220 5.44 -5.90 7.87
C ALA A 220 6.67 -5.16 7.36
N SER A 221 6.97 -3.99 7.88
CA SER A 221 8.08 -3.17 7.45
C SER A 221 8.80 -2.68 8.68
N ARG A 222 10.11 -2.93 8.77
CA ARG A 222 10.93 -2.50 9.89
C ARG A 222 12.05 -1.61 9.38
N ILE A 223 12.22 -0.45 10.01
CA ILE A 223 13.39 0.38 9.77
C ILE A 223 14.56 -0.20 10.57
N GLU A 224 15.62 -0.61 9.87
CA GLU A 224 16.88 -1.01 10.50
C GLU A 224 17.97 -0.06 10.00
N GLN A 225 18.75 0.47 10.94
CA GLN A 225 19.91 1.30 10.64
C GLN A 225 21.18 0.49 10.87
N GLU A 226 22.14 0.66 9.95
CA GLU A 226 23.53 0.23 10.11
C GLU A 226 24.33 1.27 10.91
#